data_AF-A0AAV8UHR4-F1
#
_entry.id   AF-A0AAV8UHR4-F1
#
_cell.length_a   1.000
_cell.length_b   1.000
_cell.length_c   1.000
_cell.angle_alpha   90.00
_cell.angle_beta   90.00
_cell.angle_gamma   90.00
#
_symmetry.space_group_name_H-M   'P 1'
#
loop_
_entity.id
_entity.type
_entity.pdbx_description
1 polymer ?
#
loop_
_entity_poly.entity_id
_entity_poly.type
_entity_poly.pdbx_seq_one_letter_code
_entity_poly.pdbx_strand_id
1 'polypeptide(L)'
;MNAFVGSFAPSRLTRTTFAGARLSGAPVRSAARVTMQAKSKSVPFMDCPKALDGSMVGDVGFDPLNFSAYLPLSWLREAEIKHCRICMLAALGWITTEFYTFPFYAGAPKLPTDAHDYFTKTALAQVLLFVCVWEILTTPAVIQMVTGKSDRKPGYFGFDPLNLTSKWDRSKLDKYQLSELKNGRLAMIAIGGLVHQAWLTKLPAIAQIQAGKFFP
;
A
#
# COMPACT_ATOMS: atom_id res chain seq x y z
N MET A 1 -75.98 -31.83 -25.21
CA MET A 1 -76.42 -31.60 -23.81
C MET A 1 -76.34 -32.96 -23.12
N ASN A 2 -75.16 -33.39 -22.66
CA ASN A 2 -74.48 -33.11 -21.37
C ASN A 2 -75.00 -33.95 -20.18
N ALA A 3 -74.01 -34.51 -19.46
CA ALA A 3 -74.00 -35.19 -18.15
C ALA A 3 -74.27 -36.72 -18.19
N PHE A 4 -73.26 -37.58 -18.30
CA PHE A 4 -72.16 -37.92 -17.35
C PHE A 4 -72.66 -38.76 -16.16
N VAL A 5 -72.48 -40.08 -16.30
CA VAL A 5 -72.76 -41.13 -15.30
C VAL A 5 -71.58 -41.19 -14.33
N GLY A 6 -71.81 -40.82 -13.06
CA GLY A 6 -70.81 -40.88 -11.99
C GLY A 6 -70.65 -42.29 -11.44
N SER A 7 -69.47 -42.88 -11.64
CA SER A 7 -69.06 -44.14 -11.01
C SER A 7 -68.55 -43.86 -9.59
N PHE A 8 -69.19 -44.46 -8.59
CA PHE A 8 -68.75 -44.48 -7.19
C PHE A 8 -67.63 -45.53 -7.03
N ALA A 9 -66.39 -45.08 -6.90
CA ALA A 9 -65.27 -45.92 -6.47
C ALA A 9 -65.06 -45.78 -4.95
N PRO A 10 -64.90 -46.87 -4.17
CA PRO A 10 -64.59 -46.78 -2.76
C PRO A 10 -63.10 -46.44 -2.59
N SER A 11 -62.82 -45.30 -1.95
CA SER A 11 -61.48 -44.87 -1.57
C SER A 11 -60.92 -45.76 -0.46
N ARG A 12 -59.76 -46.37 -0.72
CA ARG A 12 -58.99 -47.14 0.28
C ARG A 12 -58.54 -46.21 1.41
N LEU A 13 -59.07 -46.45 2.61
CA LEU A 13 -58.56 -45.93 3.88
C LEU A 13 -57.11 -46.39 4.06
N THR A 14 -56.15 -45.52 3.74
CA THR A 14 -54.74 -45.75 3.98
C THR A 14 -54.43 -45.32 5.41
N ARG A 15 -54.24 -46.31 6.28
CA ARG A 15 -53.88 -46.18 7.69
C ARG A 15 -52.56 -45.40 7.82
N THR A 16 -52.61 -44.16 8.27
CA THR A 16 -51.43 -43.37 8.60
C THR A 16 -50.74 -43.98 9.82
N THR A 17 -49.62 -44.67 9.60
CA THR A 17 -48.72 -45.08 10.67
C THR A 17 -47.94 -43.85 11.13
N PHE A 18 -48.30 -43.30 12.29
CA PHE A 18 -47.45 -42.37 13.02
C PHE A 18 -46.21 -43.12 13.51
N ALA A 19 -45.18 -43.16 12.68
CA ALA A 19 -43.85 -43.58 13.08
C ALA A 19 -43.24 -42.48 13.96
N GLY A 20 -43.24 -42.69 15.27
CA GLY A 20 -42.50 -41.85 16.21
C GLY A 20 -41.00 -41.90 15.90
N ALA A 21 -40.50 -40.90 15.18
CA ALA A 21 -39.09 -40.69 15.00
C ALA A 21 -38.46 -40.30 16.34
N ARG A 22 -37.72 -41.23 16.95
CA ARG A 22 -36.86 -40.94 18.09
C ARG A 22 -35.78 -39.97 17.63
N LEU A 23 -35.86 -38.72 18.06
CA LEU A 23 -34.77 -37.74 17.94
C LEU A 23 -33.64 -38.14 18.92
N SER A 24 -32.85 -39.15 18.57
CA SER A 24 -31.55 -39.38 19.21
C SER A 24 -30.49 -38.54 18.50
N GLY A 25 -30.61 -37.21 18.63
CA GLY A 25 -29.54 -36.29 18.25
C GLY A 25 -28.51 -36.27 19.37
N ALA A 26 -27.38 -36.94 19.18
CA ALA A 26 -26.22 -36.75 20.05
C ALA A 26 -25.85 -35.24 20.04
N PRO A 27 -25.48 -34.64 21.19
CA PRO A 27 -25.01 -33.26 21.18
C PRO A 27 -23.73 -33.22 20.37
N VAL A 28 -23.80 -32.74 19.13
CA VAL A 28 -22.63 -32.37 18.35
C VAL A 28 -22.00 -31.22 19.13
N ARG A 29 -20.93 -31.53 19.87
CA ARG A 29 -20.07 -30.52 20.46
C ARG A 29 -19.58 -29.67 19.29
N SER A 30 -20.19 -28.50 19.13
CA SER A 30 -19.66 -27.46 18.27
C SER A 30 -18.35 -27.03 18.90
N ALA A 31 -17.26 -27.70 18.52
CA ALA A 31 -15.94 -27.23 18.78
C ALA A 31 -15.85 -25.90 18.05
N ALA A 32 -15.95 -24.80 18.79
CA ALA A 32 -15.62 -23.49 18.27
C ALA A 32 -14.23 -23.63 17.65
N ARG A 33 -14.17 -23.59 16.31
CA ARG A 33 -12.92 -23.59 15.58
C ARG A 33 -12.25 -22.27 15.95
N VAL A 34 -11.39 -22.31 16.95
CA VAL A 34 -10.47 -21.21 17.23
C VAL A 34 -9.59 -21.11 15.99
N THR A 35 -9.96 -20.25 15.06
CA THR A 35 -9.06 -19.80 14.00
C THR A 35 -8.01 -18.97 14.71
N MET A 36 -6.95 -19.64 15.17
CA MET A 36 -5.71 -18.98 15.59
C MET A 36 -5.35 -18.02 14.46
N GLN A 37 -5.41 -16.71 14.70
CA GLN A 37 -4.90 -15.75 13.74
C GLN A 37 -3.44 -16.13 13.49
N ALA A 38 -3.07 -16.28 12.21
CA ALA A 38 -1.68 -16.52 11.90
C ALA A 38 -0.87 -15.35 12.47
N LYS A 39 0.14 -15.66 13.29
CA LYS A 39 1.06 -14.65 13.82
C LYS A 39 1.68 -13.88 12.66
N SER A 40 1.82 -12.58 12.81
CA SER A 40 2.37 -11.76 11.73
C SER A 40 3.81 -12.20 11.39
N LYS A 41 4.16 -12.24 10.10
CA LYS A 41 5.47 -12.74 9.64
C LYS A 41 6.63 -11.85 10.08
N SER A 42 6.37 -10.57 10.30
CA SER A 42 7.35 -9.56 10.71
C SER A 42 7.40 -9.33 12.22
N VAL A 43 6.30 -9.56 12.93
CA VAL A 43 6.19 -9.38 14.38
C VAL A 43 5.65 -10.69 14.99
N PRO A 44 6.52 -11.70 15.21
CA PRO A 44 6.10 -13.06 15.58
C PRO A 44 5.41 -13.17 16.96
N PHE A 45 5.40 -12.08 17.73
CA PHE A 45 4.71 -11.97 19.01
C PHE A 45 3.30 -11.41 18.92
N MET A 46 2.85 -10.90 17.77
CA MET A 46 1.54 -10.28 17.59
C MET A 46 0.73 -11.00 16.49
N ASP A 47 -0.59 -11.09 16.69
CA ASP A 47 -1.51 -11.66 15.73
C ASP A 47 -1.63 -10.78 14.48
N CYS A 48 -1.69 -11.39 13.29
CA CYS A 48 -1.83 -10.62 12.05
C CYS A 48 -3.24 -9.98 11.99
N PRO A 49 -3.35 -8.66 11.77
CA PRO A 49 -4.64 -8.01 11.61
C PRO A 49 -5.38 -8.55 10.39
N LYS A 50 -6.71 -8.67 10.48
CA LYS A 50 -7.57 -9.28 9.44
C LYS A 50 -7.50 -8.57 8.09
N ALA A 51 -7.07 -7.31 8.08
CA ALA A 51 -6.90 -6.50 6.87
C ALA A 51 -5.62 -6.86 6.09
N LEU A 52 -4.61 -7.46 6.73
CA LEU A 52 -3.39 -7.96 6.08
C LEU A 52 -3.52 -9.48 5.91
N ASP A 53 -3.99 -9.89 4.74
CA ASP A 53 -4.23 -11.28 4.36
C ASP A 53 -3.06 -11.91 3.56
N GLY A 54 -1.99 -11.15 3.31
CA GLY A 54 -0.87 -11.58 2.49
C GLY A 54 -1.12 -11.51 0.98
N SER A 55 -2.29 -11.03 0.53
CA SER A 55 -2.63 -10.91 -0.89
C SER A 55 -1.90 -9.75 -1.58
N MET A 56 -1.50 -8.74 -0.80
CA MET A 56 -0.80 -7.55 -1.29
C MET A 56 0.72 -7.78 -1.38
N VAL A 57 1.33 -7.28 -2.45
CA VAL A 57 2.77 -7.43 -2.69
C VAL A 57 3.57 -6.77 -1.55
N GLY A 58 4.45 -7.53 -0.89
CA GLY A 58 5.25 -7.01 0.22
C GLY A 58 4.49 -6.90 1.55
N ASP A 59 3.32 -7.53 1.66
CA ASP A 59 2.66 -7.78 2.94
C ASP A 59 3.47 -8.80 3.75
N VAL A 60 3.87 -8.37 4.95
CA VAL A 60 4.60 -9.17 5.94
C VAL A 60 3.90 -9.13 7.30
N GLY A 61 2.66 -8.66 7.37
CA GLY A 61 1.92 -8.52 8.62
C GLY A 61 2.45 -7.41 9.55
N PHE A 62 3.25 -6.46 9.05
CA PHE A 62 3.87 -5.43 9.89
C PHE A 62 2.89 -4.28 10.14
N ASP A 63 2.09 -4.40 11.21
CA ASP A 63 1.20 -3.34 11.69
C ASP A 63 1.05 -3.38 13.22
N PRO A 64 2.09 -2.96 13.98
CA PRO A 64 2.06 -3.01 15.44
C PRO A 64 1.07 -2.03 16.09
N LEU A 65 0.62 -1.01 15.35
CA LEU A 65 -0.30 0.04 15.82
C LEU A 65 -1.73 -0.15 15.28
N ASN A 66 -1.98 -1.24 14.52
CA ASN A 66 -3.27 -1.59 13.95
C ASN A 66 -3.91 -0.46 13.11
N PHE A 67 -3.10 0.30 12.37
CA PHE A 67 -3.61 1.37 11.50
C PHE A 67 -4.49 0.83 10.38
N SER A 68 -4.27 -0.43 9.97
CA SER A 68 -5.07 -1.13 8.96
C SER A 68 -6.53 -1.38 9.37
N ALA A 69 -6.86 -1.29 10.67
CA ALA A 69 -8.24 -1.41 11.15
C ALA A 69 -9.02 -0.09 11.11
N TYR A 70 -8.33 1.05 11.16
CA TYR A 70 -8.95 2.38 11.21
C TYR A 70 -8.99 3.08 9.86
N LEU A 71 -8.04 2.80 8.98
CA LEU A 71 -7.91 3.42 7.67
C LEU A 71 -8.00 2.39 6.55
N PRO A 72 -8.57 2.75 5.37
CA PRO A 72 -8.65 1.84 4.25
C PRO A 72 -7.24 1.48 3.75
N LEU A 73 -6.96 0.18 3.65
CA LEU A 73 -5.63 -0.34 3.27
C LEU A 73 -5.15 0.16 1.91
N SER A 74 -6.06 0.36 0.96
CA SER A 74 -5.76 0.90 -0.37
C SER A 74 -5.20 2.33 -0.31
N TRP A 75 -5.67 3.15 0.64
CA TRP A 75 -5.15 4.50 0.87
C TRP A 75 -3.77 4.47 1.53
N LEU A 76 -3.60 3.67 2.58
CA LEU A 76 -2.30 3.49 3.23
C LEU A 76 -1.25 3.00 2.23
N ARG A 77 -1.64 2.10 1.35
CA ARG A 77 -0.76 1.59 0.30
C ARG A 77 -0.43 2.62 -0.77
N GLU A 78 -1.41 3.38 -1.24
CA GLU A 78 -1.16 4.48 -2.18
C GLU A 78 -0.21 5.51 -1.57
N ALA A 79 -0.44 5.87 -0.30
CA ALA A 79 0.41 6.80 0.44
C ALA A 79 1.85 6.26 0.54
N GLU A 80 2.02 4.98 0.90
CA GLU A 80 3.34 4.33 0.96
C GLU A 80 4.09 4.46 -0.38
N ILE A 81 3.46 4.10 -1.50
CA ILE A 81 4.10 4.13 -2.82
C ILE A 81 4.43 5.56 -3.26
N LYS A 82 3.52 6.52 -3.04
CA LYS A 82 3.78 7.94 -3.37
C LYS A 82 4.99 8.48 -2.61
N HIS A 83 5.05 8.26 -1.30
CA HIS A 83 6.19 8.68 -0.50
C HIS A 83 7.47 7.93 -0.90
N CYS A 84 7.40 6.63 -1.22
CA CYS A 84 8.56 5.85 -1.68
C CYS A 84 9.19 6.50 -2.92
N ARG A 85 8.38 6.85 -3.92
CA ARG A 85 8.86 7.46 -5.16
C ARG A 85 9.47 8.83 -4.93
N ILE A 86 8.82 9.67 -4.13
CA ILE A 86 9.33 11.00 -3.79
C ILE A 86 10.65 10.89 -3.01
N CYS A 87 10.77 9.97 -2.05
CA CYS A 87 12.01 9.76 -1.31
C CYS A 87 13.15 9.21 -2.17
N MET A 88 12.86 8.31 -3.13
CA MET A 88 13.88 7.84 -4.08
C MET A 88 14.39 8.98 -4.98
N LEU A 89 13.49 9.84 -5.46
CA LEU A 89 13.87 11.03 -6.24
C LEU A 89 14.63 12.05 -5.40
N ALA A 90 14.22 12.26 -4.15
CA ALA A 90 14.89 13.17 -3.23
C ALA A 90 16.31 12.70 -2.89
N ALA A 91 16.50 11.39 -2.63
CA ALA A 91 17.80 10.84 -2.29
C ALA A 91 18.77 10.95 -3.47
N LEU A 92 18.30 10.64 -4.68
CA LEU A 92 19.08 10.84 -5.90
C LEU A 92 19.39 12.33 -6.12
N GLY A 93 18.39 13.20 -5.99
CA GLY A 93 18.53 14.65 -6.15
C GLY A 93 19.62 15.22 -5.23
N TRP A 94 19.57 14.86 -3.95
CA TRP A 94 20.56 15.29 -2.95
C TRP A 94 21.98 14.86 -3.32
N ILE A 95 22.16 13.60 -3.74
CA ILE A 95 23.47 13.10 -4.15
C ILE A 95 23.96 13.84 -5.41
N THR A 96 23.09 14.00 -6.42
CA THR A 96 23.48 14.61 -7.70
C THR A 96 23.89 16.07 -7.58
N THR A 97 23.23 16.86 -6.73
CA THR A 97 23.55 18.29 -6.55
C THR A 97 24.89 18.50 -5.86
N GLU A 98 25.37 17.54 -5.07
CA GLU A 98 26.69 17.58 -4.45
C GLU A 98 27.83 17.23 -5.43
N PHE A 99 27.58 16.33 -6.39
CA PHE A 99 28.56 15.95 -7.43
C PHE A 99 28.67 16.96 -8.56
N TYR A 100 27.54 17.46 -9.06
CA TYR A 100 27.51 18.34 -10.21
C TYR A 100 26.43 19.42 -10.05
N THR A 101 26.87 20.66 -9.92
CA THR A 101 26.00 21.83 -9.96
C THR A 101 26.20 22.52 -11.31
N PHE A 102 25.11 22.83 -12.01
CA PHE A 102 25.19 23.53 -13.28
C PHE A 102 25.86 24.90 -13.11
N PRO A 103 26.67 25.37 -14.10
CA PRO A 103 27.42 26.62 -13.98
C PRO A 103 26.52 27.85 -13.77
N PHE A 104 25.28 27.81 -14.26
CA PHE A 104 24.28 28.86 -14.04
C PHE A 104 23.74 28.94 -12.60
N TYR A 105 24.03 27.94 -11.76
CA TYR A 105 23.66 27.85 -10.34
C TYR A 105 24.87 27.67 -9.44
N ALA A 106 26.07 28.02 -9.90
CA ALA A 106 27.33 27.82 -9.16
C ALA A 106 27.38 28.56 -7.80
N GLY A 107 26.55 29.58 -7.59
CA GLY A 107 26.42 30.30 -6.32
C GLY A 107 25.40 29.70 -5.34
N ALA A 108 24.73 28.59 -5.69
CA ALA A 108 23.74 27.98 -4.82
C ALA A 108 24.41 27.33 -3.60
N PRO A 109 23.94 27.58 -2.37
CA PRO A 109 24.46 26.91 -1.18
C PRO A 109 24.14 25.41 -1.25
N LYS A 110 25.10 24.59 -0.83
CA LYS A 110 25.00 23.11 -0.86
C LYS A 110 24.25 22.54 0.33
N LEU A 111 23.98 23.36 1.35
CA LEU A 111 23.19 22.97 2.50
C LEU A 111 21.70 22.95 2.12
N PRO A 112 20.95 21.92 2.52
CA PRO A 112 19.55 21.74 2.11
C PRO A 112 18.63 22.88 2.58
N THR A 113 18.85 23.41 3.79
CA THR A 113 18.06 24.52 4.35
C THR A 113 18.29 25.82 3.59
N ASP A 114 19.55 26.09 3.26
CA ASP A 114 19.95 27.33 2.61
C ASP A 114 19.62 27.29 1.11
N ALA A 115 19.72 26.10 0.51
CA ALA A 115 19.27 25.82 -0.84
C ALA A 115 17.77 26.07 -0.97
N HIS A 116 16.97 25.65 0.01
CA HIS A 116 15.54 25.89 0.01
C HIS A 116 15.23 27.40 0.00
N ASP A 117 15.86 28.22 0.85
CA ASP A 117 15.63 29.68 0.86
C ASP A 117 16.11 30.38 -0.42
N TYR A 118 17.15 29.85 -1.06
CA TYR A 118 17.64 30.37 -2.34
C TYR A 118 16.69 30.04 -3.51
N PHE A 119 16.22 28.79 -3.58
CA PHE A 119 15.40 28.33 -4.70
C PHE A 119 13.94 28.78 -4.60
N THR A 120 13.40 29.03 -3.40
CA THR A 120 12.04 29.59 -3.23
C THR A 120 11.87 30.93 -3.92
N LYS A 121 12.92 31.75 -3.98
CA LYS A 121 12.91 33.08 -4.60
C LYS A 121 13.03 33.04 -6.13
N THR A 122 13.47 31.93 -6.70
CA THR A 122 13.89 31.85 -8.11
C THR A 122 13.11 30.80 -8.90
N ALA A 123 13.24 29.53 -8.53
CA ALA A 123 12.86 28.41 -9.39
C ALA A 123 11.94 27.38 -8.73
N LEU A 124 11.87 27.32 -7.40
CA LEU A 124 11.10 26.29 -6.69
C LEU A 124 9.59 26.50 -6.83
N ALA A 125 9.13 27.74 -6.97
CA ALA A 125 7.72 28.05 -7.19
C ALA A 125 7.16 27.40 -8.46
N GLN A 126 7.95 27.37 -9.55
CA GLN A 126 7.51 26.74 -10.81
C GLN A 126 7.41 25.22 -10.68
N VAL A 127 8.36 24.59 -9.97
CA VAL A 127 8.37 23.14 -9.72
C VAL A 127 7.19 22.75 -8.84
N LEU A 128 6.95 23.53 -7.77
CA LEU A 128 5.82 23.33 -6.88
C LEU A 128 4.50 23.46 -7.65
N LEU A 129 4.36 24.44 -8.55
CA LEU A 129 3.18 24.58 -9.41
C LEU A 129 2.94 23.31 -10.24
N PHE A 130 3.96 22.81 -10.94
CA PHE A 130 3.81 21.59 -11.76
C PHE A 130 3.44 20.37 -10.92
N VAL A 131 4.04 20.21 -9.73
CA VAL A 131 3.69 19.13 -8.80
C VAL A 131 2.26 19.28 -8.31
N CYS A 132 1.84 20.49 -7.90
CA CYS A 132 0.47 20.76 -7.47
C CYS A 132 -0.55 20.47 -8.57
N VAL A 133 -0.29 20.88 -9.81
CA VAL A 133 -1.18 20.58 -10.95
C VAL A 133 -1.29 19.06 -11.14
N TRP A 134 -0.17 18.34 -11.09
CA TRP A 134 -0.17 16.88 -11.21
C TRP A 134 -0.94 16.20 -10.06
N GLU A 135 -0.79 16.68 -8.83
CA GLU A 135 -1.52 16.16 -7.68
C GLU A 135 -3.02 16.44 -7.78
N ILE A 136 -3.43 17.65 -8.18
CA ILE A 136 -4.84 18.00 -8.35
C ILE A 136 -5.50 17.10 -9.40
N LEU A 137 -4.83 16.82 -10.52
CA LEU A 137 -5.35 15.94 -11.57
C LEU A 137 -5.44 14.48 -11.14
N THR A 138 -4.51 14.00 -10.32
CA THR A 138 -4.46 12.60 -9.89
C THR A 138 -5.29 12.31 -8.63
N THR A 139 -5.55 13.32 -7.79
CA THR A 139 -6.34 13.19 -6.56
C THR A 139 -7.77 12.64 -6.77
N PRO A 140 -8.59 13.09 -7.74
CA PRO A 140 -9.92 12.52 -7.94
C PRO A 140 -9.85 11.04 -8.32
N ALA A 141 -8.84 10.61 -9.08
CA ALA A 141 -8.62 9.21 -9.41
C ALA A 141 -8.26 8.36 -8.17
N VAL A 142 -7.52 8.93 -7.21
CA VAL A 142 -7.23 8.26 -5.93
C VAL A 142 -8.49 8.16 -5.06
N ILE A 143 -9.27 9.23 -4.96
CA ILE A 143 -10.51 9.24 -4.15
C ILE A 143 -11.51 8.21 -4.70
N GLN A 144 -11.63 8.09 -6.03
CA GLN A 144 -12.49 7.09 -6.66
C GLN A 144 -12.07 5.64 -6.33
N MET A 145 -10.76 5.37 -6.20
CA MET A 145 -10.30 4.05 -5.75
C MET A 145 -10.67 3.77 -4.31
N VAL A 146 -10.42 4.73 -3.41
CA VAL A 146 -10.70 4.55 -1.97
C VAL A 146 -12.20 4.39 -1.72
N THR A 147 -13.03 5.07 -2.51
CA THR A 147 -14.49 4.96 -2.45
C THR A 147 -15.01 3.65 -3.10
N GLY A 148 -14.14 2.85 -3.71
CA GLY A 148 -14.52 1.58 -4.37
C GLY A 148 -15.28 1.77 -5.69
N LYS A 149 -15.23 2.96 -6.29
CA LYS A 149 -15.86 3.27 -7.59
C LYS A 149 -14.98 2.87 -8.77
N SER A 150 -13.71 2.54 -8.55
CA SER A 150 -12.77 2.06 -9.57
C SER A 150 -11.86 0.95 -9.05
N ASP A 151 -11.64 -0.09 -9.87
CA ASP A 151 -10.77 -1.25 -9.58
C ASP A 151 -9.29 -0.99 -9.90
N ARG A 152 -8.83 0.26 -9.73
CA ARG A 152 -7.42 0.60 -9.99
C ARG A 152 -6.57 0.03 -8.85
N LYS A 153 -5.42 -0.56 -9.20
CA LYS A 153 -4.44 -1.02 -8.21
C LYS A 153 -3.69 0.18 -7.59
N PRO A 154 -3.47 0.21 -6.27
CA PRO A 154 -2.64 1.22 -5.63
C PRO A 154 -1.25 1.35 -6.28
N GLY A 155 -0.84 2.59 -6.57
CA GLY A 155 0.45 2.95 -7.16
C GLY A 155 0.52 2.89 -8.69
N TYR A 156 -0.53 2.43 -9.37
CA TYR A 156 -0.56 2.31 -10.83
C TYR A 156 -1.12 3.56 -11.51
N PHE A 157 -0.26 4.35 -12.15
CA PHE A 157 -0.63 5.57 -12.90
C PHE A 157 -0.64 5.37 -14.43
N GLY A 158 -0.50 4.13 -14.91
CA GLY A 158 -0.51 3.82 -16.35
C GLY A 158 0.73 4.27 -17.12
N PHE A 159 1.77 4.75 -16.44
CA PHE A 159 3.02 5.19 -17.05
C PHE A 159 3.94 3.98 -17.33
N ASP A 160 3.82 3.39 -18.52
CA ASP A 160 4.75 2.37 -19.04
C ASP A 160 5.15 2.69 -20.49
N PRO A 161 6.12 3.61 -20.70
CA PRO A 161 6.54 4.02 -22.04
C PRO A 161 7.26 2.92 -22.83
N LEU A 162 7.76 1.88 -22.15
CA LEU A 162 8.49 0.76 -22.78
C LEU A 162 7.59 -0.47 -23.00
N ASN A 163 6.30 -0.40 -22.59
CA ASN A 163 5.32 -1.48 -22.63
C ASN A 163 5.90 -2.83 -22.15
N LEU A 164 6.78 -2.77 -21.15
CA LEU A 164 7.46 -3.96 -20.63
C LEU A 164 6.53 -4.71 -19.68
N THR A 165 5.60 -4.02 -19.01
CA THR A 165 4.67 -4.68 -18.07
C THR A 165 3.73 -5.69 -18.73
N SER A 166 3.39 -5.52 -20.01
CA SER A 166 2.55 -6.49 -20.74
C SER A 166 3.27 -7.79 -21.11
N LYS A 167 4.61 -7.78 -21.16
CA LYS A 167 5.43 -8.93 -21.52
C LYS A 167 5.84 -9.80 -20.32
N TRP A 168 5.52 -9.35 -19.10
CA TRP A 168 6.10 -9.91 -17.87
C TRP A 168 5.06 -10.74 -17.12
N ASP A 169 5.46 -11.92 -16.66
CA ASP A 169 4.61 -12.78 -15.82
C ASP A 169 4.20 -12.04 -14.53
N ARG A 170 3.01 -12.39 -14.01
CA ARG A 170 2.50 -11.84 -12.74
C ARG A 170 3.51 -11.96 -11.60
N SER A 171 4.19 -13.09 -11.48
CA SER A 171 5.23 -13.32 -10.47
C SER A 171 6.50 -12.47 -10.66
N LYS A 172 6.83 -12.05 -11.88
CA LYS A 172 7.94 -11.11 -12.10
C LYS A 172 7.50 -9.70 -11.71
N LEU A 173 6.33 -9.27 -12.14
CA LEU A 173 5.76 -7.97 -11.79
C LEU A 173 5.73 -7.75 -10.26
N ASP A 174 5.27 -8.76 -9.50
CA ASP A 174 5.25 -8.71 -8.04
C ASP A 174 6.66 -8.58 -7.43
N LYS A 175 7.69 -9.21 -8.02
CA LYS A 175 9.09 -9.07 -7.56
C LYS A 175 9.61 -7.65 -7.75
N TYR A 176 9.32 -7.02 -8.89
CA TYR A 176 9.77 -5.65 -9.16
C TYR A 176 9.05 -4.63 -8.29
N GLN A 177 7.74 -4.79 -8.10
CA GLN A 177 6.97 -3.97 -7.15
C GLN A 177 7.52 -4.11 -5.72
N LEU A 178 7.84 -5.34 -5.31
CA LEU A 178 8.45 -5.59 -4.00
C LEU A 178 9.84 -4.93 -3.89
N SER A 179 10.65 -4.94 -4.96
CA SER A 179 11.94 -4.26 -4.97
C SER A 179 11.80 -2.73 -4.90
N GLU A 180 10.81 -2.15 -5.60
CA GLU A 180 10.48 -0.72 -5.53
C GLU A 180 10.14 -0.31 -4.10
N LEU A 181 9.29 -1.09 -3.42
CA LEU A 181 8.90 -0.82 -2.05
C LEU A 181 10.06 -0.94 -1.06
N LYS A 182 10.89 -1.98 -1.19
CA LYS A 182 12.05 -2.14 -0.31
C LYS A 182 13.04 -0.99 -0.46
N ASN A 183 13.32 -0.59 -1.70
CA ASN A 183 14.19 0.55 -1.97
C ASN A 183 13.55 1.87 -1.50
N GLY A 184 12.25 2.03 -1.68
CA GLY A 184 11.49 3.18 -1.20
C GLY A 184 11.50 3.33 0.32
N ARG A 185 11.25 2.24 1.07
CA ARG A 185 11.33 2.23 2.54
C ARG A 185 12.73 2.55 3.03
N LEU A 186 13.77 2.00 2.39
CA LEU A 186 15.16 2.35 2.67
C LEU A 186 15.43 3.83 2.40
N ALA A 187 14.94 4.35 1.27
CA ALA A 187 15.11 5.75 0.89
C ALA A 187 14.42 6.73 1.87
N MET A 188 13.24 6.39 2.41
CA MET A 188 12.59 7.19 3.45
C MET A 188 13.47 7.35 4.69
N ILE A 189 14.06 6.23 5.15
CA ILE A 189 14.95 6.22 6.32
C ILE A 189 16.23 6.99 6.00
N ALA A 190 16.79 6.80 4.80
CA ALA A 190 17.99 7.49 4.36
C ALA A 190 17.82 9.01 4.33
N ILE A 191 16.72 9.53 3.76
CA ILE A 191 16.42 10.97 3.76
C ILE A 191 16.27 11.51 5.18
N GLY A 192 15.58 10.78 6.06
CA GLY A 192 15.47 11.17 7.47
C GLY A 192 16.84 11.30 8.14
N GLY A 193 17.74 10.35 7.88
CA GLY A 193 19.12 10.39 8.36
C GLY A 193 19.92 11.56 7.77
N LEU A 194 19.84 11.79 6.45
CA LEU A 194 20.53 12.88 5.78
C LEU A 194 20.10 14.26 6.30
N VAL A 195 18.81 14.46 6.51
CA VAL A 195 18.27 15.71 7.09
C VAL A 195 18.78 15.91 8.52
N HIS A 196 18.73 14.87 9.34
CA HIS A 196 19.21 14.94 10.73
C HIS A 196 20.71 15.27 10.79
N GLN A 197 21.50 14.63 9.94
CA GLN A 197 22.95 14.84 9.89
C GLN A 197 23.33 16.21 9.35
N ALA A 198 22.62 16.71 8.33
CA ALA A 198 22.81 18.07 7.83
C ALA A 198 22.48 19.12 8.89
N TRP A 199 21.50 18.84 9.77
CA TRP A 199 21.13 19.76 10.83
C TRP A 199 22.21 19.88 11.92
N LEU A 200 22.83 18.76 12.30
CA LEU A 200 23.87 18.69 13.33
C LEU A 200 25.23 19.17 12.82
N THR A 201 25.69 18.66 11.68
CA THR A 201 27.07 18.89 11.20
C THR A 201 27.23 20.16 10.38
N LYS A 202 26.13 20.74 9.88
CA LYS A 202 26.14 21.91 8.98
C LYS A 202 27.08 21.73 7.78
N LEU A 203 27.28 20.49 7.35
CA LEU A 203 28.10 20.10 6.21
C LEU A 203 27.23 19.33 5.20
N PRO A 204 27.53 19.42 3.90
CA PRO A 204 26.89 18.56 2.90
C PRO A 204 27.28 17.08 3.12
N ALA A 205 26.45 16.16 2.65
CA ALA A 205 26.52 14.74 3.04
C ALA A 205 27.85 14.08 2.68
N ILE A 206 28.42 14.39 1.53
CA ILE A 206 29.71 13.85 1.09
C ILE A 206 30.87 14.50 1.83
N ALA A 207 30.79 15.81 2.11
CA ALA A 207 31.81 16.47 2.93
C ALA A 207 31.81 15.95 4.37
N GLN A 208 30.65 15.55 4.89
CA GLN A 208 30.55 14.89 6.19
C GLN A 208 31.29 13.55 6.20
N ILE A 209 31.10 12.73 5.17
CA ILE A 209 31.79 11.44 5.02
C ILE A 209 33.30 11.65 4.87
N GLN A 210 33.72 12.62 4.05
CA GLN A 210 35.14 12.91 3.81
C GLN A 210 35.83 13.51 5.04
N ALA A 211 35.12 14.30 5.85
CA ALA A 211 35.65 14.89 7.07
C ALA A 211 35.68 13.92 8.26
N GLY A 212 35.03 12.76 8.17
CA GLY A 212 34.92 11.79 9.28
C GLY A 212 34.21 12.35 10.52
N LYS A 213 33.54 13.51 10.41
CA LYS A 213 32.83 14.18 11.49
C LYS A 213 31.37 13.72 11.51
N PHE A 214 31.13 12.61 12.21
CA PHE A 214 29.77 12.09 12.44
C PHE A 214 29.10 12.70 13.68
N PHE A 215 29.84 13.50 14.45
CA PHE A 215 29.40 14.21 15.65
C PHE A 215 29.91 15.67 15.60
N PRO A 216 29.22 16.61 16.28
CA PRO A 216 29.65 18.01 16.35
C PRO A 216 31.08 18.18 16.88
#